data_AF-A0A6C0GZY9-F1
#
_entry.id   AF-A0A6C0GZY9-F1
#
_cell.length_a   1.000
_cell.length_b   1.000
_cell.length_c   1.000
_cell.angle_alpha   90.00
_cell.angle_beta   90.00
_cell.angle_gamma   90.00
#
_symmetry.space_group_name_H-M   'P 1'
#
loop_
_entity.id
_entity.type
_entity.pdbx_description
1 polymer ?
#
loop_
_entity_poly.entity_id
_entity_poly.type
_entity_poly.pdbx_seq_one_letter_code
_entity_poly.pdbx_strand_id
1 'polypeptide(L)' 'MLYPICPTCGHLLADIEIEFTEKYNQIIDDDNKKISKKIKNDNTVEKLFKELKINKYCCRMRLISYFDHIKIII' A
#
# COMPACT_ATOMS: atom_id res chain seq x y z
N MET A 1 2.22 11.68 -6.59
CA MET A 1 2.18 12.32 -5.25
C MET A 1 0.94 11.83 -4.53
N LEU A 2 1.12 11.13 -3.41
CA LEU A 2 -0.01 10.70 -2.57
C LEU A 2 -0.61 11.95 -1.91
N TYR A 3 -1.92 11.96 -1.72
CA TYR A 3 -2.57 13.01 -0.95
C TYR A 3 -2.19 12.82 0.53
N PRO A 4 -1.65 13.84 1.22
CA PRO A 4 -1.31 13.72 2.63
C PRO A 4 -2.52 13.34 3.50
N ILE A 5 -3.71 13.80 3.10
CA ILE A 5 -4.99 13.50 3.73
C ILE A 5 -5.91 12.92 2.65
N CYS A 6 -6.61 11.83 2.96
CA CYS A 6 -7.60 11.24 2.06
C CYS A 6 -8.75 12.24 1.82
N PRO A 7 -8.95 12.75 0.59
CA PRO A 7 -9.94 13.78 0.31
C PRO A 7 -11.39 13.27 0.43
N THR A 8 -11.60 11.95 0.46
CA THR A 8 -12.93 11.36 0.60
C THR A 8 -13.37 11.22 2.05
N CYS A 9 -12.44 10.94 2.97
CA CYS A 9 -12.81 10.59 4.34
C CYS A 9 -12.02 11.30 5.44
N GLY A 10 -11.08 12.20 5.07
CA GLY A 10 -10.30 13.01 6.00
C GLY A 10 -9.21 12.25 6.76
N HIS A 11 -8.96 10.97 6.46
CA HIS A 11 -7.93 10.19 7.13
C HIS A 11 -6.53 10.66 6.72
N LEU A 12 -5.61 10.79 7.68
CA LEU A 12 -4.20 11.09 7.40
C LEU A 12 -3.56 9.87 6.73
N LEU A 13 -2.90 10.09 5.60
CA LEU A 13 -2.21 9.04 4.83
C LEU A 13 -0.69 9.26 4.81
N ALA A 14 -0.20 10.48 4.99
CA ALA A 14 1.22 10.80 4.92
C ALA A 14 2.07 10.11 6.00
N ASP A 15 1.50 9.86 7.18
CA ASP A 15 2.16 9.18 8.30
C ASP A 15 2.36 7.68 8.04
N ILE A 16 1.45 7.06 7.29
CA ILE A 16 1.46 5.62 6.99
C ILE A 16 1.98 5.28 5.58
N GLU A 17 2.16 6.27 4.71
CA GLU A 17 2.57 6.09 3.30
C GLU A 17 3.90 5.35 3.18
N ILE A 18 4.91 5.79 3.95
CA ILE A 18 6.27 5.24 3.87
C ILE A 18 6.25 3.78 4.34
N GLU A 19 5.68 3.53 5.51
CA GLU A 19 5.60 2.18 6.10
C GLU A 19 4.80 1.22 5.20
N PHE A 20 3.66 1.68 4.66
CA PHE A 20 2.87 0.89 3.72
C PHE A 20 3.70 0.54 2.49
N THR A 21 4.36 1.52 1.89
CA THR A 21 5.13 1.35 0.65
C THR A 21 6.27 0.35 0.82
N GLU A 22 7.03 0.45 1.92
CA GLU A 22 8.13 -0.46 2.23
C GLU A 22 7.65 -1.89 2.42
N LYS A 23 6.64 -2.11 3.26
CA LYS A 23 6.07 -3.43 3.53
C LYS A 23 5.39 -4.02 2.29
N TYR A 24 4.71 -3.19 1.50
CA TYR A 24 4.05 -3.61 0.27
C TYR A 24 5.05 -4.07 -0.79
N ASN A 25 6.16 -3.34 -0.96
CA ASN A 25 7.24 -3.75 -1.86
C ASN A 25 7.92 -5.05 -1.40
N GLN A 26 8.13 -5.24 -0.09
CA GLN A 26 8.64 -6.50 0.45
C GLN A 26 7.72 -7.68 0.12
N ILE A 27 6.40 -7.51 0.26
CA ILE A 27 5.41 -8.53 -0.10
C ILE A 27 5.51 -8.87 -1.60
N ILE A 28 5.61 -7.85 -2.46
CA ILE A 28 5.74 -8.05 -3.91
C ILE A 28 7.04 -8.76 -4.28
N ASP A 29 8.17 -8.36 -3.69
CA ASP A 29 9.49 -8.94 -3.98
C ASP A 29 9.59 -10.40 -3.52
N ASP A 30 9.00 -10.72 -2.37
CA ASP A 30 8.91 -12.09 -1.87
C ASP A 30 8.00 -12.98 -2.74
N ASP A 31 6.92 -12.42 -3.29
CA ASP A 31 6.04 -13.10 -4.24
C ASP A 31 6.73 -13.32 -5.59
N ASN A 32 7.49 -12.33 -6.09
CA ASN A 32 8.25 -12.45 -7.33
C ASN A 32 9.32 -13.56 -7.26
N LYS A 33 9.91 -13.80 -6.08
CA LYS A 33 10.83 -14.92 -5.84
C LYS A 33 10.13 -16.28 -5.76
N LYS A 34 8.83 -16.31 -5.45
CA LYS A 34 8.02 -17.53 -5.34
C LYS A 34 7.00 -17.57 -6.49
N ILE A 35 7.47 -17.88 -7.70
CA ILE A 35 6.72 -17.98 -8.98
C ILE A 35 5.44 -18.87 -8.94
N SER A 36 5.11 -19.51 -7.82
CA SER A 36 3.92 -20.35 -7.67
C SER A 36 3.27 -20.12 -6.30
N LYS A 37 2.22 -19.28 -6.25
CA LYS A 37 0.97 -19.50 -5.49
C LYS A 37 0.04 -18.29 -5.60
N LYS A 38 -0.87 -18.38 -6.57
CA LYS A 38 -2.02 -17.50 -6.87
C LYS A 38 -3.04 -17.32 -5.70
N ILE A 39 -2.67 -17.68 -4.46
CA ILE A 39 -3.58 -17.85 -3.31
C ILE A 39 -3.06 -17.13 -2.03
N LYS A 40 -1.83 -16.61 -2.00
CA LYS A 40 -1.27 -15.95 -0.79
C LYS A 40 -1.45 -14.43 -0.72
N ASN A 41 -1.85 -13.79 -1.82
CA ASN A 41 -1.71 -12.34 -1.96
C ASN A 41 -2.79 -11.54 -1.24
N ASP A 42 -4.04 -12.02 -1.22
CA ASP A 42 -5.16 -11.27 -0.61
C ASP A 42 -4.99 -11.15 0.92
N ASN A 43 -4.57 -12.21 1.60
CA ASN A 43 -4.47 -12.22 3.06
C ASN A 43 -3.31 -11.35 3.58
N THR A 44 -2.24 -11.18 2.82
CA THR A 44 -1.03 -10.48 3.31
C THR A 44 -1.21 -8.96 3.22
N VAL A 45 -1.77 -8.49 2.10
CA VAL A 45 -2.10 -7.07 1.92
C VAL A 45 -3.28 -6.67 2.81
N GLU A 46 -4.29 -7.53 3.00
CA GLU A 46 -5.36 -7.26 3.96
C GLU A 46 -4.87 -7.15 5.40
N LYS A 47 -3.90 -7.98 5.82
CA LYS A 47 -3.27 -7.87 7.14
C LYS A 47 -2.55 -6.54 7.28
N LEU A 48 -1.80 -6.12 6.27
CA LEU A 48 -1.12 -4.83 6.25
C LEU A 48 -2.11 -3.67 6.43
N PHE A 49 -3.26 -3.71 5.74
CA PHE A 49 -4.31 -2.70 5.96
C PHE A 49 -4.88 -2.73 7.37
N LYS A 50 -5.06 -3.90 7.99
CA LYS A 50 -5.55 -4.01 9.38
C LYS A 50 -4.53 -3.48 10.38
N GLU A 51 -3.25 -3.79 10.20
CA GLU A 51 -2.14 -3.30 11.04
C GLU A 51 -2.05 -1.77 11.02
N LEU A 52 -2.16 -1.19 9.82
CA LEU A 52 -2.15 0.27 9.62
C LEU A 52 -3.51 0.94 9.86
N LYS A 53 -4.49 0.21 10.41
CA LYS A 53 -5.85 0.70 10.74
C LYS A 53 -6.61 1.30 9.55
N ILE A 54 -6.33 0.83 8.34
CA ILE A 54 -6.94 1.28 7.09
C ILE A 54 -8.19 0.46 6.77
N ASN A 55 -9.33 0.96 7.22
CA ASN A 55 -10.60 0.24 7.09
C ASN A 55 -11.40 0.68 5.86
N LYS A 56 -11.24 1.92 5.40
CA LYS A 56 -12.06 2.49 4.33
C LYS A 56 -11.48 2.19 2.95
N TYR A 57 -12.33 1.73 2.03
CA TYR A 57 -11.94 1.43 0.65
C TYR A 57 -11.30 2.64 -0.07
N CYS A 58 -11.78 3.86 0.22
CA CYS A 58 -11.25 5.09 -0.38
C CYS A 58 -9.78 5.35 -0.01
N CYS A 59 -9.33 4.93 1.17
CA CYS A 59 -7.92 4.99 1.57
C CYS A 59 -7.12 3.84 0.94
N ARG A 60 -7.65 2.62 1.00
CA ARG A 60 -7.00 1.42 0.45
C ARG A 60 -6.68 1.59 -1.03
N MET A 61 -7.65 2.04 -1.82
CA MET A 61 -7.47 2.26 -3.25
C MET A 61 -6.34 3.25 -3.53
N ARG A 62 -6.30 4.36 -2.78
CA ARG A 62 -5.28 5.41 -2.96
C ARG A 62 -3.88 4.91 -2.66
N LEU A 63 -3.71 4.09 -1.63
CA LEU A 63 -2.40 3.53 -1.26
C LEU A 63 -1.92 2.46 -2.25
N ILE A 64 -2.82 1.60 -2.74
CA ILE A 64 -2.46 0.57 -3.71
C ILE A 64 -2.12 1.20 -5.07
N SER A 65 -2.94 2.15 -5.52
CA SER A 65 -2.75 2.79 -6.83
C SER A 65 -1.69 3.89 -6.81
N TYR A 66 -1.07 4.13 -5.66
CA TYR A 66 -0.08 5.18 -5.54
C TYR A 66 1.21 4.78 -6.24
N PHE A 67 1.75 5.73 -7.00
CA PHE A 67 3.03 5.59 -7.63
C PHE A 67 3.84 6.87 -7.44
N ASP A 68 5.05 6.69 -6.94
CA ASP A 68 5.97 7.78 -6.65
C ASP A 68 6.81 8.10 -7.89
N HIS A 69 6.30 9.02 -8.71
CA HIS A 69 6.99 9.49 -9.90
C HIS A 69 8.32 10.20 -9.61
N ILE A 70 8.56 10.67 -8.37
CA ILE A 70 9.82 11.34 -8.03
C ILE A 70 11.00 10.37 -8.19
N LYS A 71 10.80 9.10 -7.81
CA LYS A 71 11.81 8.02 -7.95
C LYS A 71 12.19 7.68 -9.40
N ILE A 72 11.44 8.18 -10.39
CA ILE A 72 11.77 7.99 -11.82
C ILE A 72 12.61 9.16 -12.33
N ILE A 73 12.38 10.34 -11.79
CA ILE A 73 12.95 11.59 -12.31
C ILE A 73 14.34 11.84 -11.72
N ILE A 74 14.58 11.37 -10.50
CA ILE A 74 15.83 11.52 -9.73
C ILE A 74 16.49 10.16 -9.61
#